data_AF-A0AAV0CUF4-F1
#
_entry.id   AF-A0AAV0CUF4-F1
#
_cell.length_a   1.000
_cell.length_b   1.000
_cell.length_c   1.000
_cell.angle_alpha   90.00
_cell.angle_beta   90.00
_cell.angle_gamma   90.00
#
_symmetry.space_group_name_H-M   'P 1'
#
loop_
_entity.id
_entity.type
_entity.pdbx_description
1 polymer ?
#
loop_
_entity_poly.entity_id
_entity_poly.type
_entity_poly.pdbx_seq_one_letter_code
_entity_poly.pdbx_strand_id
1 'polypeptide(L)'
;MAQSLTNASSLLPNKTFLQTHQPISPPHSHVFSSKQARSVKPISAVQSADSSKSPIVSGKSSSKPAPPAATAARGATTTVPKPVEENTTWSPESWKTKKALQLPEYPDQAELESVLKTIESFPPIVFAGEARSLEEKLGEAAMGRAFLLQGGDCAESFKEFNANNIRDTFRIILQMGAVLMFGGQMPVIKVGRMAGQFAKPRSESMEEKDGVKLPSYRGDNVNGDAFDLKSRTPDPQRLIRAYCQSAATLNLLRAFATGGYAAMQRVTQWNMDFTEHSEQGDRYRELAHRVDEALGFMSAAGLTMEHPIMKTTEFWTSHECLHLPYEQSLTRLDSTSGLYYDCSAHFVWAGERTRQLGGAHVEFLRGIANPLGIKVSDKMNPDELVKLIEILNPQNKAGRITIITRMGAENMRVKLPNLIRAVRGAGQIVTWVSDPMHGNTIKAPCGLKTRPFDSIRAEVRAFFDVHEQEGSNPGGVHLEMTGQNVTECIGGGGSRTVTFDDLSSRYHTHCDPRLNASQSLELAFIIAERLRKRRNGSTR
;
A
#
# COMPACT_ATOMS: atom_id res chain seq x y z
N MET A 1 -43.52 -49.61 -5.76
CA MET A 1 -44.50 -50.61 -5.27
C MET A 1 -43.86 -51.44 -4.17
N ALA A 2 -44.66 -52.07 -3.29
CA ALA A 2 -44.37 -53.15 -2.32
C ALA A 2 -42.89 -53.47 -1.97
N GLN A 3 -42.44 -53.31 -0.71
CA GLN A 3 -42.55 -54.30 0.40
C GLN A 3 -41.85 -55.64 0.08
N SER A 4 -40.95 -56.27 0.87
CA SER A 4 -40.52 -56.25 2.29
C SER A 4 -40.57 -57.72 2.82
N LEU A 5 -39.93 -58.01 3.98
CA LEU A 5 -39.82 -59.31 4.71
C LEU A 5 -38.62 -60.19 4.23
N THR A 6 -37.77 -60.82 5.06
CA THR A 6 -37.64 -61.02 6.54
C THR A 6 -36.24 -61.65 6.84
N ASN A 7 -35.59 -61.69 8.03
CA ASN A 7 -35.72 -61.07 9.37
C ASN A 7 -34.40 -61.33 10.19
N ALA A 8 -34.39 -60.97 11.49
CA ALA A 8 -33.55 -61.53 12.59
C ALA A 8 -32.07 -61.04 12.70
N SER A 9 -31.50 -60.64 13.86
CA SER A 9 -31.96 -60.71 15.26
C SER A 9 -31.43 -59.57 16.18
N SER A 10 -32.29 -59.18 17.15
CA SER A 10 -31.99 -58.89 18.57
C SER A 10 -31.04 -57.77 19.07
N LEU A 11 -31.64 -56.89 19.90
CA LEU A 11 -31.17 -56.29 21.17
C LEU A 11 -30.40 -54.93 21.19
N LEU A 12 -31.19 -53.90 21.48
CA LEU A 12 -30.89 -52.63 22.20
C LEU A 12 -30.92 -52.89 23.74
N PRO A 13 -30.51 -51.96 24.68
CA PRO A 13 -30.80 -50.51 24.63
C PRO A 13 -29.78 -49.51 25.24
N ASN A 14 -30.22 -48.25 25.32
CA ASN A 14 -29.50 -47.00 25.59
C ASN A 14 -29.24 -46.66 27.07
N LYS A 15 -28.12 -45.92 27.30
CA LYS A 15 -27.90 -44.77 28.22
C LYS A 15 -28.30 -44.83 29.70
N THR A 16 -27.33 -44.50 30.59
CA THR A 16 -27.45 -43.36 31.54
C THR A 16 -26.08 -42.83 32.01
N PHE A 17 -26.06 -41.64 32.63
CA PHE A 17 -24.90 -40.87 33.12
C PHE A 17 -24.44 -41.26 34.55
N LEU A 18 -23.17 -41.00 34.92
CA LEU A 18 -22.76 -40.16 36.08
C LEU A 18 -21.23 -40.06 36.37
N GLN A 19 -20.77 -38.80 36.52
CA GLN A 19 -19.73 -38.18 37.39
C GLN A 19 -18.42 -38.88 37.93
N THR A 20 -17.33 -38.09 37.81
CA THR A 20 -16.19 -37.83 38.75
C THR A 20 -15.23 -38.93 39.24
N HIS A 21 -13.90 -38.71 39.07
CA HIS A 21 -12.92 -38.47 40.17
C HIS A 21 -11.49 -38.09 39.67
N GLN A 22 -10.58 -37.80 40.62
CA GLN A 22 -9.28 -37.08 40.49
C GLN A 22 -8.06 -37.95 40.08
N PRO A 23 -6.91 -37.34 39.68
CA PRO A 23 -5.65 -38.02 39.39
C PRO A 23 -4.79 -38.34 40.63
N ILE A 24 -3.80 -39.23 40.46
CA ILE A 24 -2.91 -39.78 41.50
C ILE A 24 -1.43 -39.38 41.26
N SER A 25 -0.74 -39.02 42.34
CA SER A 25 0.73 -38.92 42.52
C SER A 25 1.16 -39.93 43.61
N PRO A 26 2.44 -40.14 44.03
CA PRO A 26 3.71 -39.41 43.80
C PRO A 26 4.90 -40.42 43.61
N PRO A 27 6.12 -40.29 44.21
CA PRO A 27 6.98 -39.15 44.55
C PRO A 27 8.41 -39.25 43.97
N HIS A 28 9.24 -38.20 44.11
CA HIS A 28 10.61 -38.30 44.66
C HIS A 28 11.18 -36.90 44.98
N SER A 29 12.00 -36.82 46.03
CA SER A 29 12.50 -35.58 46.62
C SER A 29 14.03 -35.57 46.70
N HIS A 30 14.68 -34.45 46.39
CA HIS A 30 15.99 -34.13 46.98
C HIS A 30 16.15 -32.63 47.26
N VAL A 31 16.77 -32.35 48.40
CA VAL A 31 17.04 -31.03 48.98
C VAL A 31 18.38 -30.49 48.46
N PHE A 32 18.53 -29.18 48.25
CA PHE A 32 19.83 -28.53 48.44
C PHE A 32 19.73 -27.09 48.99
N SER A 33 20.86 -26.64 49.55
CA SER A 33 20.99 -25.56 50.54
C SER A 33 21.35 -24.18 49.95
N SER A 34 21.41 -23.21 50.86
CA SER A 34 21.56 -21.76 50.65
C SER A 34 23.01 -21.24 50.44
N LYS A 35 23.10 -19.96 50.04
CA LYS A 35 24.29 -19.06 49.91
C LYS A 35 25.10 -19.27 48.62
N GLN A 36 25.37 -18.26 47.78
CA GLN A 36 25.86 -16.91 48.10
C GLN A 36 25.37 -15.83 47.11
N ALA A 37 25.33 -14.58 47.56
CA ALA A 37 25.06 -13.42 46.71
C ALA A 37 26.31 -12.99 45.92
N ARG A 38 26.14 -12.54 44.67
CA ARG A 38 27.13 -11.72 43.95
C ARG A 38 26.48 -10.43 43.46
N SER A 39 27.12 -9.31 43.82
CA SER A 39 26.75 -7.95 43.42
C SER A 39 26.87 -7.77 41.91
N VAL A 40 25.82 -7.23 41.28
CA VAL A 40 25.88 -6.69 39.92
C VAL A 40 26.14 -5.19 40.04
N LYS A 41 27.27 -4.72 39.52
CA LYS A 41 27.55 -3.28 39.40
C LYS A 41 26.90 -2.71 38.14
N PRO A 42 26.39 -1.47 38.16
CA PRO A 42 25.90 -0.80 36.96
C PRO A 42 27.07 -0.43 36.03
N ILE A 43 26.88 -0.60 34.71
CA ILE A 43 27.81 -0.11 33.70
C ILE A 43 27.49 1.37 33.44
N SER A 44 28.39 2.26 33.85
CA SER A 44 28.32 3.70 33.57
C SER A 44 28.84 4.03 32.17
N ALA A 45 28.14 4.90 31.45
CA ALA A 45 28.59 5.43 30.17
C ALA A 45 29.84 6.33 30.33
N VAL A 46 30.80 6.24 29.40
CA VAL A 46 31.96 7.14 29.29
C VAL A 46 32.27 7.46 27.83
N GLN A 47 31.99 8.72 27.47
CA GLN A 47 32.73 9.64 26.57
C GLN A 47 33.22 9.19 25.18
N SER A 48 32.56 9.79 24.17
CA SER A 48 33.17 10.61 23.09
C SER A 48 34.63 10.36 22.68
N ALA A 49 34.83 9.91 21.43
CA ALA A 49 36.09 10.03 20.71
C ALA A 49 36.10 11.32 19.85
N ASP A 50 37.21 12.07 19.91
CA ASP A 50 37.34 13.40 19.35
C ASP A 50 37.90 13.42 17.91
N SER A 51 37.74 14.57 17.25
CA SER A 51 38.08 14.84 15.86
C SER A 51 39.59 14.90 15.55
N SER A 52 40.00 14.30 14.43
CA SER A 52 41.38 14.36 13.93
C SER A 52 41.68 15.66 13.15
N LYS A 53 42.60 16.49 13.64
CA LYS A 53 43.26 17.58 12.88
C LYS A 53 44.52 17.02 12.19
N SER A 54 44.92 17.42 10.99
CA SER A 54 45.71 18.63 10.63
C SER A 54 46.22 18.45 9.16
N PRO A 55 46.95 19.38 8.48
CA PRO A 55 47.37 20.75 8.85
C PRO A 55 47.20 21.89 7.78
N ILE A 56 47.10 23.14 8.27
CA ILE A 56 47.82 24.37 7.85
C ILE A 56 48.04 24.70 6.35
N VAL A 57 47.54 25.86 5.87
CA VAL A 57 48.32 27.01 5.31
C VAL A 57 47.54 28.33 5.52
N SER A 58 48.25 29.41 5.84
CA SER A 58 47.74 30.78 6.10
C SER A 58 47.91 31.76 4.92
N GLY A 59 47.03 32.76 4.75
CA GLY A 59 47.25 33.80 3.72
C GLY A 59 46.28 35.00 3.66
N LYS A 60 46.46 35.98 4.57
CA LYS A 60 46.24 37.45 4.50
C LYS A 60 45.06 38.11 3.73
N SER A 61 44.58 39.21 4.29
CA SER A 61 43.58 40.15 3.75
C SER A 61 44.16 41.22 2.80
N SER A 62 43.29 41.81 1.96
CA SER A 62 43.41 43.20 1.49
C SER A 62 42.06 43.77 1.01
N SER A 63 41.99 45.09 0.79
CA SER A 63 40.79 45.94 0.80
C SER A 63 40.31 46.44 -0.58
N LYS A 64 39.08 46.98 -0.61
CA LYS A 64 38.45 47.78 -1.70
C LYS A 64 39.37 48.88 -2.27
N PRO A 65 39.14 49.35 -3.52
CA PRO A 65 38.30 50.55 -3.74
C PRO A 65 37.38 50.52 -4.99
N ALA A 66 36.59 51.58 -5.15
CA ALA A 66 35.76 51.98 -6.32
C ALA A 66 35.74 53.54 -6.37
N PRO A 67 35.07 54.25 -7.31
CA PRO A 67 34.58 53.96 -8.67
C PRO A 67 35.27 54.91 -9.71
N PRO A 68 34.65 55.32 -10.85
CA PRO A 68 33.69 56.45 -10.85
C PRO A 68 32.49 56.28 -11.82
N ALA A 69 31.62 57.31 -11.92
CA ALA A 69 30.29 57.24 -12.53
C ALA A 69 29.97 58.39 -13.53
N ALA A 70 29.01 58.16 -14.44
CA ALA A 70 28.19 59.13 -15.21
C ALA A 70 27.24 58.34 -16.15
N THR A 71 26.03 58.74 -16.57
CA THR A 71 25.06 59.81 -16.18
C THR A 71 23.66 59.40 -16.66
N ALA A 72 22.59 60.06 -16.19
CA ALA A 72 21.20 59.61 -16.34
C ALA A 72 20.48 59.99 -17.65
N ALA A 73 19.43 59.25 -17.99
CA ALA A 73 18.27 59.72 -18.77
C ALA A 73 16.98 59.06 -18.24
N ARG A 74 15.85 59.79 -18.32
CA ARG A 74 14.56 59.42 -17.69
C ARG A 74 13.62 58.67 -18.65
N GLY A 75 12.80 57.78 -18.10
CA GLY A 75 11.60 57.24 -18.77
C GLY A 75 10.72 56.51 -17.75
N ALA A 76 9.59 57.10 -17.38
CA ALA A 76 8.71 56.55 -16.34
C ALA A 76 7.54 55.77 -16.95
N THR A 77 7.41 54.50 -16.58
CA THR A 77 6.19 53.70 -16.75
C THR A 77 6.00 52.81 -15.53
N THR A 78 4.84 52.92 -14.90
CA THR A 78 4.46 52.23 -13.66
C THR A 78 4.39 50.71 -13.84
N THR A 79 5.31 49.98 -13.21
CA THR A 79 5.21 48.53 -13.05
C THR A 79 4.38 48.19 -11.81
N VAL A 80 3.29 47.43 -12.02
CA VAL A 80 2.55 46.78 -10.93
C VAL A 80 3.49 45.82 -10.21
N PRO A 81 3.58 45.83 -8.86
CA PRO A 81 4.40 44.86 -8.15
C PRO A 81 3.82 43.45 -8.36
N LYS A 82 4.67 42.52 -8.81
CA LYS A 82 4.37 41.09 -8.71
C LYS A 82 4.08 40.73 -7.24
N PRO A 83 3.15 39.80 -6.96
CA PRO A 83 3.10 39.19 -5.64
C PRO A 83 4.47 38.61 -5.33
N VAL A 84 5.00 38.93 -4.14
CA VAL A 84 6.15 38.22 -3.60
C VAL A 84 5.66 36.80 -3.31
N GLU A 85 6.24 35.79 -3.96
CA GLU A 85 6.05 34.42 -3.53
C GLU A 85 6.67 34.29 -2.13
N GLU A 86 5.83 34.25 -1.11
CA GLU A 86 6.26 33.84 0.22
C GLU A 86 6.77 32.40 0.12
N ASN A 87 8.09 32.24 0.19
CA ASN A 87 8.72 30.95 0.46
C ASN A 87 8.35 30.53 1.89
N THR A 88 7.11 30.07 2.09
CA THR A 88 6.63 29.55 3.36
C THR A 88 7.41 28.28 3.68
N THR A 89 8.34 28.39 4.63
CA THR A 89 9.10 27.25 5.17
C THR A 89 8.13 26.14 5.54
N TRP A 90 8.31 24.96 4.95
CA TRP A 90 7.44 23.82 5.23
C TRP A 90 7.58 23.38 6.68
N SER A 91 6.45 22.98 7.28
CA SER A 91 6.39 22.27 8.55
C SER A 91 5.30 21.20 8.46
N PRO A 92 5.26 20.22 9.39
CA PRO A 92 4.17 19.25 9.46
C PRO A 92 2.76 19.89 9.63
N GLU A 93 2.69 21.18 9.98
CA GLU A 93 1.44 21.93 10.16
C GLU A 93 1.09 22.85 8.98
N SER A 94 2.01 23.09 8.04
CA SER A 94 1.86 24.07 6.96
C SER A 94 0.61 23.86 6.10
N TRP A 95 0.16 22.60 5.96
CA TRP A 95 -1.08 22.21 5.28
C TRP A 95 -2.33 22.88 5.87
N LYS A 96 -2.34 23.23 7.16
CA LYS A 96 -3.46 23.92 7.84
C LYS A 96 -3.75 25.30 7.25
N THR A 97 -2.76 25.91 6.57
CA THR A 97 -2.91 27.20 5.86
C THR A 97 -3.60 27.05 4.49
N LYS A 98 -3.80 25.82 4.00
CA LYS A 98 -4.37 25.52 2.69
C LYS A 98 -5.77 24.93 2.83
N LYS A 99 -6.54 24.94 1.74
CA LYS A 99 -7.86 24.31 1.72
C LYS A 99 -7.72 22.78 1.75
N ALA A 100 -8.13 22.16 2.85
CA ALA A 100 -8.30 20.72 2.94
C ALA A 100 -9.68 20.31 2.39
N LEU A 101 -9.74 19.13 1.76
CA LEU A 101 -10.98 18.47 1.34
C LEU A 101 -11.10 17.11 2.03
N GLN A 102 -12.31 16.54 2.07
CA GLN A 102 -12.59 15.18 2.55
C GLN A 102 -12.31 14.87 4.03
N LEU A 103 -11.74 15.81 4.80
CA LEU A 103 -11.63 15.68 6.25
C LEU A 103 -13.03 15.57 6.91
N PRO A 104 -13.16 14.79 8.00
CA PRO A 104 -14.38 14.77 8.80
C PRO A 104 -14.51 16.01 9.68
N GLU A 105 -15.75 16.30 10.08
CA GLU A 105 -16.08 17.28 11.12
C GLU A 105 -16.31 16.52 12.43
N TYR A 106 -15.39 16.65 13.38
CA TYR A 106 -15.52 16.04 14.70
C TYR A 106 -16.36 16.92 15.63
N PRO A 107 -17.24 16.34 16.48
CA PRO A 107 -18.11 17.11 17.37
C PRO A 107 -17.36 17.77 18.54
N ASP A 108 -16.25 17.17 18.99
CA ASP A 108 -15.36 17.71 20.02
C ASP A 108 -13.93 17.85 19.46
N GLN A 109 -13.50 19.10 19.30
CA GLN A 109 -12.17 19.45 18.80
C GLN A 109 -11.08 19.26 19.87
N ALA A 110 -11.41 19.42 21.15
CA ALA A 110 -10.47 19.22 22.25
C ALA A 110 -10.19 17.72 22.49
N GLU A 111 -11.20 16.86 22.32
CA GLU A 111 -10.99 15.41 22.29
C GLU A 111 -10.07 15.01 21.12
N LEU A 112 -10.32 15.56 19.92
CA LEU A 112 -9.46 15.30 18.76
C LEU A 112 -8.00 15.69 19.03
N GLU A 113 -7.75 16.88 19.55
CA GLU A 113 -6.40 17.36 19.88
C GLU A 113 -5.71 16.49 20.95
N SER A 114 -6.46 16.05 21.98
CA SER A 114 -5.98 15.12 23.00
C SER A 114 -5.57 13.76 22.41
N VAL A 115 -6.38 13.22 21.49
CA VAL A 115 -6.09 11.97 20.79
C VAL A 115 -4.86 12.11 19.87
N LEU A 116 -4.78 13.19 19.10
CA LEU A 116 -3.65 13.41 18.18
C LEU A 116 -2.32 13.56 18.93
N LYS A 117 -2.32 14.29 20.05
CA LYS A 117 -1.16 14.40 20.95
C LYS A 117 -0.76 13.05 21.58
N THR A 118 -1.75 12.18 21.82
CA THR A 118 -1.48 10.81 22.28
C THR A 118 -0.76 10.01 21.21
N ILE A 119 -1.22 10.07 19.96
CA ILE A 119 -0.59 9.38 18.81
C ILE A 119 0.81 9.94 18.49
N GLU A 120 1.01 11.25 18.64
CA GLU A 120 2.33 11.89 18.50
C GLU A 120 3.38 11.29 19.45
N SER A 121 2.97 10.91 20.67
CA SER A 121 3.85 10.26 21.65
C SER A 121 4.18 8.80 21.36
N PHE A 122 3.45 8.14 20.45
CA PHE A 122 3.63 6.73 20.15
C PHE A 122 4.83 6.46 19.22
N PRO A 123 5.41 5.24 19.24
CA PRO A 123 6.41 4.81 18.27
C PRO A 123 5.94 5.01 16.81
N PRO A 124 6.86 5.27 15.86
CA PRO A 124 6.50 5.26 14.45
C PRO A 124 6.09 3.85 13.98
N ILE A 125 5.25 3.76 12.95
CA ILE A 125 4.86 2.47 12.36
C ILE A 125 5.99 1.95 11.45
N VAL A 126 6.65 2.84 10.70
CA VAL A 126 7.78 2.52 9.81
C VAL A 126 9.04 3.31 10.14
N PHE A 127 10.21 2.79 9.80
CA PHE A 127 11.47 3.54 9.91
C PHE A 127 11.81 4.27 8.61
N ALA A 128 12.31 5.50 8.70
CA ALA A 128 12.62 6.37 7.56
C ALA A 128 13.59 5.74 6.54
N GLY A 129 14.55 4.92 7.00
CA GLY A 129 15.46 4.18 6.12
C GLY A 129 14.74 3.18 5.20
N GLU A 130 13.62 2.61 5.64
CA GLU A 130 12.84 1.65 4.85
C GLU A 130 12.07 2.34 3.72
N ALA A 131 11.59 3.56 3.97
CA ALA A 131 10.96 4.41 2.95
C ALA A 131 11.98 4.85 1.88
N ARG A 132 13.22 5.17 2.28
CA ARG A 132 14.33 5.43 1.33
C ARG A 132 14.65 4.20 0.48
N SER A 133 14.76 3.03 1.09
CA SER A 133 14.97 1.78 0.35
C SER A 133 13.84 1.49 -0.64
N LEU A 134 12.59 1.77 -0.29
CA LEU A 134 11.46 1.66 -1.23
C LEU A 134 11.57 2.66 -2.40
N GLU A 135 11.96 3.90 -2.13
CA GLU A 135 12.13 4.93 -3.17
C GLU A 135 13.20 4.50 -4.21
N GLU A 136 14.32 3.95 -3.77
CA GLU A 136 15.36 3.40 -4.66
C GLU A 136 14.80 2.28 -5.55
N LYS A 137 14.02 1.34 -4.99
CA LYS A 137 13.39 0.25 -5.76
C LYS A 137 12.35 0.82 -6.74
N LEU A 138 11.56 1.81 -6.35
CA LEU A 138 10.62 2.50 -7.25
C LEU A 138 11.36 3.23 -8.38
N GLY A 139 12.57 3.71 -8.13
CA GLY A 139 13.48 4.23 -9.16
C GLY A 139 13.84 3.16 -10.21
N GLU A 140 14.15 1.94 -9.78
CA GLU A 140 14.34 0.81 -10.70
C GLU A 140 13.09 0.53 -11.54
N ALA A 141 11.89 0.68 -10.99
CA ALA A 141 10.64 0.53 -11.74
C ALA A 141 10.39 1.67 -12.74
N ALA A 142 10.70 2.93 -12.40
CA ALA A 142 10.68 4.04 -13.36
C ALA A 142 11.63 3.79 -14.55
N MET A 143 12.80 3.21 -14.29
CA MET A 143 13.80 2.84 -15.29
C MET A 143 13.51 1.51 -16.02
N GLY A 144 12.39 0.83 -15.72
CA GLY A 144 11.99 -0.42 -16.37
C GLY A 144 12.82 -1.65 -15.96
N ARG A 145 13.57 -1.56 -14.86
CA ARG A 145 14.41 -2.63 -14.31
C ARG A 145 13.73 -3.40 -13.17
N ALA A 146 12.63 -2.88 -12.62
CA ALA A 146 11.76 -3.57 -11.68
C ALA A 146 10.28 -3.35 -12.03
N PHE A 147 9.36 -4.06 -11.37
CA PHE A 147 7.91 -3.90 -11.53
C PHE A 147 7.22 -3.79 -10.16
N LEU A 148 6.37 -2.79 -9.98
CA LEU A 148 5.58 -2.61 -8.76
C LEU A 148 4.31 -3.46 -8.78
N LEU A 149 4.15 -4.31 -7.76
CA LEU A 149 2.88 -4.90 -7.37
C LEU A 149 2.41 -4.23 -6.07
N GLN A 150 1.47 -3.29 -6.20
CA GLN A 150 0.78 -2.69 -5.06
C GLN A 150 -0.62 -3.32 -4.94
N GLY A 151 -0.97 -3.86 -3.78
CA GLY A 151 -2.20 -4.64 -3.62
C GLY A 151 -2.65 -4.80 -2.17
N GLY A 152 -3.95 -4.95 -1.97
CA GLY A 152 -4.57 -5.24 -0.67
C GLY A 152 -5.98 -4.67 -0.61
N ASP A 153 -6.50 -4.45 0.59
CA ASP A 153 -7.90 -4.09 0.78
C ASP A 153 -8.28 -2.75 0.17
N CYS A 154 -9.57 -2.62 -0.13
CA CYS A 154 -10.16 -1.34 -0.50
C CYS A 154 -10.03 -0.39 0.70
N ALA A 155 -10.73 -0.70 1.80
CA ALA A 155 -10.54 -0.12 3.11
C ALA A 155 -10.32 -1.27 4.12
N GLU A 156 -9.33 -1.12 4.99
CA GLU A 156 -9.17 -2.02 6.15
C GLU A 156 -10.32 -1.77 7.14
N SER A 157 -10.81 -2.83 7.79
CA SER A 157 -11.85 -2.73 8.83
C SER A 157 -11.39 -3.24 10.18
N PHE A 158 -11.89 -2.61 11.23
CA PHE A 158 -11.79 -3.00 12.63
C PHE A 158 -12.58 -4.29 12.96
N LYS A 159 -13.52 -4.70 12.10
CA LYS A 159 -14.27 -5.96 12.22
C LYS A 159 -13.51 -7.14 11.60
N GLU A 160 -12.77 -6.89 10.53
CA GLU A 160 -12.00 -7.90 9.80
C GLU A 160 -10.57 -8.09 10.33
N PHE A 161 -10.26 -7.52 11.50
CA PHE A 161 -8.93 -7.61 12.11
C PHE A 161 -8.66 -8.99 12.72
N ASN A 162 -8.05 -9.88 11.93
CA ASN A 162 -7.53 -11.17 12.40
C ASN A 162 -6.33 -11.62 11.57
N ALA A 163 -5.53 -12.52 12.17
CA ALA A 163 -4.29 -13.01 11.56
C ALA A 163 -4.49 -13.79 10.25
N ASN A 164 -5.64 -14.45 10.05
CA ASN A 164 -5.92 -15.19 8.80
C ASN A 164 -6.12 -14.22 7.64
N ASN A 165 -6.93 -13.17 7.80
CA ASN A 165 -7.13 -12.15 6.77
C ASN A 165 -5.80 -11.49 6.36
N ILE A 166 -4.97 -11.10 7.33
CA ILE A 166 -3.65 -10.49 7.08
C ILE A 166 -2.75 -11.49 6.32
N ARG A 167 -2.68 -12.75 6.80
CA ARG A 167 -1.92 -13.83 6.15
C ARG A 167 -2.38 -14.07 4.72
N ASP A 168 -3.68 -14.17 4.49
CA ASP A 168 -4.22 -14.59 3.20
C ASP A 168 -4.10 -13.49 2.15
N THR A 169 -4.29 -12.21 2.52
CA THR A 169 -3.96 -11.06 1.66
C THR A 169 -2.45 -11.00 1.36
N PHE A 170 -1.58 -11.22 2.36
CA PHE A 170 -0.13 -11.34 2.12
C PHE A 170 0.22 -12.50 1.17
N ARG A 171 -0.39 -13.67 1.37
CA ARG A 171 -0.22 -14.89 0.56
C ARG A 171 -0.54 -14.66 -0.91
N ILE A 172 -1.66 -14.02 -1.25
CA ILE A 172 -1.97 -13.74 -2.66
C ILE A 172 -1.00 -12.71 -3.27
N ILE A 173 -0.50 -11.73 -2.51
CA ILE A 173 0.56 -10.82 -3.00
C ILE A 173 1.87 -11.59 -3.28
N LEU A 174 2.23 -12.59 -2.46
CA LEU A 174 3.36 -13.47 -2.74
C LEU A 174 3.14 -14.35 -3.98
N GLN A 175 1.96 -14.96 -4.14
CA GLN A 175 1.62 -15.76 -5.33
C GLN A 175 1.73 -14.93 -6.61
N MET A 176 1.08 -13.76 -6.65
CA MET A 176 1.17 -12.84 -7.78
C MET A 176 2.61 -12.38 -8.01
N GLY A 177 3.35 -12.07 -6.95
CA GLY A 177 4.77 -11.73 -7.02
C GLY A 177 5.61 -12.82 -7.68
N ALA A 178 5.41 -14.09 -7.32
CA ALA A 178 6.10 -15.23 -7.92
C ALA A 178 5.78 -15.38 -9.43
N VAL A 179 4.50 -15.27 -9.81
CA VAL A 179 4.05 -15.32 -11.22
C VAL A 179 4.70 -14.20 -12.04
N LEU A 180 4.69 -12.97 -11.51
CA LEU A 180 5.28 -11.79 -12.16
C LEU A 180 6.81 -11.89 -12.28
N MET A 181 7.51 -12.30 -11.22
CA MET A 181 8.97 -12.48 -11.23
C MET A 181 9.38 -13.57 -12.23
N PHE A 182 8.70 -14.72 -12.21
CA PHE A 182 9.05 -15.86 -13.07
C PHE A 182 8.74 -15.58 -14.55
N GLY A 183 7.55 -15.05 -14.86
CA GLY A 183 7.15 -14.77 -16.24
C GLY A 183 7.83 -13.52 -16.83
N GLY A 184 7.95 -12.45 -16.05
CA GLY A 184 8.62 -11.21 -16.48
C GLY A 184 10.15 -11.28 -16.46
N GLN A 185 10.73 -12.16 -15.62
CA GLN A 185 12.18 -12.25 -15.36
C GLN A 185 12.79 -10.92 -14.89
N MET A 186 12.10 -10.25 -13.96
CA MET A 186 12.56 -9.01 -13.34
C MET A 186 12.12 -8.92 -11.86
N PRO A 187 12.83 -8.15 -11.01
CA PRO A 187 12.44 -7.89 -9.63
C PRO A 187 11.02 -7.33 -9.50
N VAL A 188 10.25 -7.85 -8.53
CA VAL A 188 8.91 -7.34 -8.19
C VAL A 188 8.89 -6.72 -6.80
N ILE A 189 8.56 -5.43 -6.75
CA ILE A 189 8.42 -4.62 -5.54
C ILE A 189 7.02 -4.88 -4.98
N LYS A 190 6.91 -5.28 -3.72
CA LYS A 190 5.64 -5.75 -3.12
C LYS A 190 5.18 -4.77 -2.05
N VAL A 191 4.10 -4.03 -2.34
CA VAL A 191 3.59 -2.97 -1.46
C VAL A 191 2.14 -3.27 -1.07
N GLY A 192 1.91 -3.56 0.20
CA GLY A 192 0.57 -3.78 0.75
C GLY A 192 -0.25 -2.48 0.84
N ARG A 193 -1.52 -2.53 0.43
CA ARG A 193 -2.57 -1.62 0.90
C ARG A 193 -3.05 -2.12 2.26
N MET A 194 -2.18 -2.04 3.26
CA MET A 194 -2.31 -2.70 4.56
C MET A 194 -1.62 -1.89 5.65
N ALA A 195 -2.05 -2.05 6.89
CA ALA A 195 -1.55 -1.36 8.08
C ALA A 195 -1.69 0.17 8.04
N GLY A 196 -2.81 0.69 7.52
CA GLY A 196 -3.13 2.13 7.54
C GLY A 196 -4.29 2.57 6.65
N GLN A 197 -4.78 1.68 5.78
CA GLN A 197 -5.73 2.00 4.72
C GLN A 197 -7.19 2.03 5.22
N PHE A 198 -7.44 2.71 6.33
CA PHE A 198 -8.78 2.86 6.91
C PHE A 198 -9.60 3.97 6.22
N ALA A 199 -9.02 5.15 6.06
CA ALA A 199 -9.75 6.34 5.61
C ALA A 199 -10.20 6.23 4.14
N LYS A 200 -11.39 6.77 3.83
CA LYS A 200 -11.97 6.77 2.48
C LYS A 200 -12.61 8.11 2.09
N PRO A 201 -12.28 8.65 0.91
CA PRO A 201 -12.92 9.86 0.40
C PRO A 201 -14.31 9.50 -0.14
N ARG A 202 -15.26 10.43 -0.03
CA ARG A 202 -16.65 10.22 -0.45
C ARG A 202 -17.06 11.28 -1.48
N SER A 203 -17.86 10.87 -2.46
CA SER A 203 -18.45 11.80 -3.44
C SER A 203 -19.42 12.78 -2.77
N GLU A 204 -20.16 12.32 -1.76
CA GLU A 204 -21.13 13.10 -0.99
C GLU A 204 -20.82 13.00 0.51
N SER A 205 -20.97 14.11 1.24
CA SER A 205 -20.72 14.18 2.69
C SER A 205 -21.76 13.43 3.51
N MET A 206 -22.98 13.32 2.98
CA MET A 206 -24.12 12.62 3.60
C MET A 206 -24.53 11.41 2.77
N GLU A 207 -25.18 10.45 3.41
CA GLU A 207 -25.80 9.26 2.83
C GLU A 207 -27.26 9.22 3.28
N GLU A 208 -28.17 8.96 2.36
CA GLU A 208 -29.62 8.99 2.59
C GLU A 208 -30.23 7.61 2.29
N LYS A 209 -31.02 7.08 3.23
CA LYS A 209 -31.77 5.82 3.09
C LYS A 209 -33.11 5.98 3.78
N ASP A 210 -34.17 5.54 3.12
CA ASP A 210 -35.54 5.50 3.66
C ASP A 210 -35.99 6.85 4.28
N GLY A 211 -35.56 7.96 3.68
CA GLY A 211 -35.85 9.33 4.13
C GLY A 211 -34.98 9.84 5.29
N VAL A 212 -34.09 9.01 5.86
CA VAL A 212 -33.15 9.40 6.90
C VAL A 212 -31.79 9.74 6.29
N LYS A 213 -31.22 10.89 6.69
CA LYS A 213 -29.96 11.42 6.15
C LYS A 213 -28.90 11.51 7.24
N LEU A 214 -27.80 10.78 7.07
CA LEU A 214 -26.69 10.68 8.05
C LEU A 214 -25.35 11.00 7.38
N PRO A 215 -24.28 11.30 8.14
CA PRO A 215 -22.93 11.40 7.58
C PRO A 215 -22.55 10.12 6.79
N SER A 216 -21.91 10.31 5.65
CA SER A 216 -21.33 9.20 4.88
C SER A 216 -20.30 8.45 5.73
N TYR A 217 -20.27 7.12 5.61
CA TYR A 217 -19.16 6.32 6.14
C TYR A 217 -17.84 6.71 5.44
N ARG A 218 -16.83 7.11 6.22
CA ARG A 218 -15.54 7.64 5.76
C ARG A 218 -14.36 6.73 6.08
N GLY A 219 -14.63 5.48 6.47
CA GLY A 219 -13.61 4.53 6.90
C GLY A 219 -13.56 4.39 8.43
N ASP A 220 -13.10 3.23 8.89
CA ASP A 220 -13.22 2.84 10.31
C ASP A 220 -12.43 3.74 11.27
N ASN A 221 -11.38 4.42 10.80
CA ASN A 221 -10.63 5.41 11.58
C ASN A 221 -11.36 6.75 11.76
N VAL A 222 -12.50 6.95 11.10
CA VAL A 222 -13.34 8.16 11.23
C VAL A 222 -14.67 7.82 11.90
N ASN A 223 -15.45 6.91 11.32
CA ASN A 223 -16.78 6.54 11.80
C ASN A 223 -17.13 5.07 11.47
N GLY A 224 -18.29 4.59 11.90
CA GLY A 224 -18.78 3.24 11.65
C GLY A 224 -19.56 3.10 10.35
N ASP A 225 -19.61 1.88 9.82
CA ASP A 225 -20.32 1.51 8.59
C ASP A 225 -21.86 1.50 8.76
N ALA A 226 -22.33 1.06 9.94
CA ALA A 226 -23.73 0.93 10.28
C ALA A 226 -24.49 2.25 10.07
N PHE A 227 -25.73 2.16 9.57
CA PHE A 227 -26.54 3.32 9.20
C PHE A 227 -27.40 3.80 10.38
N ASP A 228 -26.72 4.28 11.42
CA ASP A 228 -27.34 4.90 12.59
C ASP A 228 -26.51 6.12 13.03
N LEU A 229 -27.15 7.08 13.72
CA LEU A 229 -26.51 8.34 14.08
C LEU A 229 -25.24 8.13 14.94
N LYS A 230 -25.27 7.22 15.91
CA LYS A 230 -24.14 6.95 16.81
C LYS A 230 -22.95 6.38 16.04
N SER A 231 -23.19 5.46 15.12
CA SER A 231 -22.15 4.90 14.26
C SER A 231 -21.61 5.93 13.26
N ARG A 232 -22.46 6.81 12.70
CA ARG A 232 -22.05 7.76 11.64
C ARG A 232 -21.38 9.04 12.16
N THR A 233 -21.57 9.43 13.41
CA THR A 233 -20.81 10.52 14.03
C THR A 233 -19.31 10.20 14.06
N PRO A 234 -18.43 11.12 13.59
CA PRO A 234 -16.98 10.95 13.72
C PRO A 234 -16.51 10.88 15.18
N ASP A 235 -15.67 9.91 15.47
CA ASP A 235 -15.19 9.58 16.84
C ASP A 235 -13.65 9.58 16.84
N PRO A 236 -12.98 10.53 17.54
CA PRO A 236 -11.53 10.63 17.52
C PRO A 236 -10.82 9.38 18.03
N GLN A 237 -11.39 8.62 18.97
CA GLN A 237 -10.75 7.44 19.57
C GLN A 237 -10.45 6.35 18.53
N ARG A 238 -11.15 6.37 17.38
CA ARG A 238 -10.90 5.52 16.22
C ARG A 238 -9.51 5.72 15.61
N LEU A 239 -8.91 6.90 15.75
CA LEU A 239 -7.54 7.16 15.29
C LEU A 239 -6.50 6.36 16.11
N ILE A 240 -6.67 6.27 17.44
CA ILE A 240 -5.83 5.41 18.29
C ILE A 240 -6.05 3.93 17.93
N ARG A 241 -7.31 3.51 17.72
CA ARG A 241 -7.61 2.14 17.31
C ARG A 241 -6.99 1.79 15.96
N ALA A 242 -7.01 2.72 15.00
CA ALA A 242 -6.36 2.57 13.70
C ALA A 242 -4.84 2.40 13.86
N TYR A 243 -4.18 3.27 14.63
CA TYR A 243 -2.75 3.12 14.95
C TYR A 243 -2.42 1.74 15.55
N CYS A 244 -3.17 1.30 16.57
CA CYS A 244 -2.94 0.01 17.22
C CYS A 244 -3.11 -1.17 16.25
N GLN A 245 -4.14 -1.12 15.39
CA GLN A 245 -4.36 -2.14 14.37
C GLN A 245 -3.27 -2.11 13.29
N SER A 246 -2.83 -0.94 12.84
CA SER A 246 -1.70 -0.80 11.91
C SER A 246 -0.41 -1.39 12.47
N ALA A 247 -0.02 -1.00 13.68
CA ALA A 247 1.20 -1.49 14.32
C ALA A 247 1.19 -3.02 14.49
N ALA A 248 0.07 -3.59 14.94
CA ALA A 248 -0.09 -5.04 15.07
C ALA A 248 -0.08 -5.77 13.70
N THR A 249 -0.71 -5.18 12.69
CA THR A 249 -0.75 -5.72 11.32
C THR A 249 0.63 -5.74 10.68
N LEU A 250 1.36 -4.62 10.75
CA LEU A 250 2.73 -4.55 10.21
C LEU A 250 3.70 -5.44 10.99
N ASN A 251 3.57 -5.55 12.32
CA ASN A 251 4.37 -6.51 13.10
C ASN A 251 4.19 -7.96 12.59
N LEU A 252 2.94 -8.38 12.33
CA LEU A 252 2.67 -9.69 11.77
C LEU A 252 3.18 -9.85 10.32
N LEU A 253 3.04 -8.83 9.48
CA LEU A 253 3.59 -8.82 8.12
C LEU A 253 5.12 -8.95 8.10
N ARG A 254 5.83 -8.24 9.00
CA ARG A 254 7.29 -8.36 9.17
C ARG A 254 7.69 -9.79 9.59
N ALA A 255 6.91 -10.41 10.49
CA ALA A 255 7.13 -11.79 10.89
C ALA A 255 6.91 -12.78 9.74
N PHE A 256 5.90 -12.59 8.87
CA PHE A 256 5.73 -13.43 7.67
C PHE A 256 6.83 -13.18 6.61
N ALA A 257 7.22 -11.93 6.40
CA ALA A 257 8.22 -11.54 5.40
C ALA A 257 9.64 -12.04 5.71
N THR A 258 9.98 -12.20 6.99
CA THR A 258 11.34 -12.61 7.44
C THR A 258 11.39 -13.97 8.13
N GLY A 259 10.33 -14.40 8.82
CA GLY A 259 10.23 -15.66 9.55
C GLY A 259 9.94 -16.89 8.70
N GLY A 260 10.32 -16.87 7.41
CA GLY A 260 10.20 -18.02 6.52
C GLY A 260 8.78 -18.36 6.03
N TYR A 261 7.78 -17.47 6.17
CA TYR A 261 6.51 -17.62 5.43
C TYR A 261 6.68 -17.26 3.95
N ALA A 262 7.47 -16.21 3.68
CA ALA A 262 7.82 -15.73 2.34
C ALA A 262 8.99 -16.47 1.66
N ALA A 263 9.48 -17.59 2.22
CA ALA A 263 10.57 -18.36 1.63
C ALA A 263 10.16 -19.00 0.29
N MET A 264 11.01 -18.88 -0.74
CA MET A 264 10.68 -19.28 -2.12
C MET A 264 10.35 -20.78 -2.27
N GLN A 265 10.92 -21.64 -1.43
CA GLN A 265 10.59 -23.07 -1.34
C GLN A 265 9.11 -23.34 -1.02
N ARG A 266 8.39 -22.35 -0.49
CA ARG A 266 6.98 -22.44 -0.10
C ARG A 266 6.01 -22.00 -1.19
N VAL A 267 6.50 -21.72 -2.40
CA VAL A 267 5.66 -21.30 -3.55
C VAL A 267 4.50 -22.27 -3.80
N THR A 268 4.74 -23.57 -3.69
CA THR A 268 3.68 -24.61 -3.77
C THR A 268 2.67 -24.49 -2.62
N GLN A 269 3.14 -24.27 -1.39
CA GLN A 269 2.30 -24.08 -0.20
C GLN A 269 1.48 -22.78 -0.23
N TRP A 270 1.83 -21.81 -1.08
CA TRP A 270 1.01 -20.60 -1.23
C TRP A 270 -0.25 -20.82 -2.06
N ASN A 271 -0.39 -21.95 -2.77
CA ASN A 271 -1.61 -22.27 -3.52
C ASN A 271 -2.82 -22.38 -2.57
N MET A 272 -3.84 -21.53 -2.75
CA MET A 272 -5.01 -21.48 -1.86
C MET A 272 -5.98 -22.62 -2.17
N ASP A 273 -6.59 -23.19 -1.14
CA ASP A 273 -7.47 -24.37 -1.19
C ASP A 273 -8.61 -24.17 -2.21
N PHE A 274 -9.17 -22.96 -2.29
CA PHE A 274 -10.25 -22.63 -3.24
C PHE A 274 -9.78 -22.33 -4.67
N THR A 275 -8.47 -22.24 -4.92
CA THR A 275 -7.89 -22.16 -6.27
C THR A 275 -7.56 -23.54 -6.84
N GLU A 276 -7.52 -24.61 -6.04
CA GLU A 276 -7.08 -25.96 -6.46
C GLU A 276 -7.92 -26.62 -7.56
N HIS A 277 -9.16 -26.15 -7.76
CA HIS A 277 -10.10 -26.64 -8.78
C HIS A 277 -10.42 -25.55 -9.82
N SER A 278 -9.40 -24.81 -10.27
CA SER A 278 -9.53 -23.76 -11.28
C SER A 278 -8.35 -23.80 -12.26
N GLU A 279 -8.57 -23.41 -13.52
CA GLU A 279 -7.52 -23.35 -14.54
C GLU A 279 -6.34 -22.47 -14.10
N GLN A 280 -6.63 -21.39 -13.36
CA GLN A 280 -5.64 -20.47 -12.79
C GLN A 280 -4.78 -21.16 -11.73
N GLY A 281 -5.39 -22.02 -10.89
CA GLY A 281 -4.69 -22.84 -9.91
C GLY A 281 -3.84 -23.94 -10.55
N ASP A 282 -4.31 -24.55 -11.63
CA ASP A 282 -3.53 -25.53 -12.40
C ASP A 282 -2.31 -24.88 -13.09
N ARG A 283 -2.50 -23.72 -13.74
CA ARG A 283 -1.39 -22.89 -14.28
C ARG A 283 -0.42 -22.45 -13.18
N TYR A 284 -0.90 -22.14 -11.97
CA TYR A 284 -0.04 -21.82 -10.84
C TYR A 284 0.72 -23.04 -10.30
N ARG A 285 0.10 -24.23 -10.30
CA ARG A 285 0.78 -25.49 -9.94
C ARG A 285 1.90 -25.79 -10.94
N GLU A 286 1.67 -25.62 -12.25
CA GLU A 286 2.72 -25.74 -13.27
C GLU A 286 3.85 -24.73 -13.04
N LEU A 287 3.52 -23.45 -12.81
CA LEU A 287 4.52 -22.42 -12.52
C LEU A 287 5.30 -22.72 -11.24
N ALA A 288 4.65 -23.20 -10.18
CA ALA A 288 5.29 -23.57 -8.93
C ALA A 288 6.25 -24.76 -9.11
N HIS A 289 5.91 -25.77 -9.91
CA HIS A 289 6.84 -26.84 -10.30
C HIS A 289 8.07 -26.30 -11.05
N ARG A 290 7.88 -25.37 -11.99
CA ARG A 290 9.00 -24.78 -12.75
C ARG A 290 9.87 -23.84 -11.91
N VAL A 291 9.30 -23.22 -10.87
CA VAL A 291 10.07 -22.50 -9.84
C VAL A 291 10.87 -23.49 -9.00
N ASP A 292 10.30 -24.63 -8.60
CA ASP A 292 10.99 -25.68 -7.84
C ASP A 292 12.17 -26.28 -8.63
N GLU A 293 11.99 -26.57 -9.93
CA GLU A 293 13.08 -26.97 -10.83
C GLU A 293 14.21 -25.93 -10.91
N ALA A 294 13.84 -24.64 -11.03
CA ALA A 294 14.81 -23.54 -11.06
C ALA A 294 15.54 -23.38 -9.71
N LEU A 295 14.85 -23.56 -8.59
CA LEU A 295 15.44 -23.59 -7.25
C LEU A 295 16.41 -24.77 -7.10
N GLY A 296 16.05 -25.95 -7.62
CA GLY A 296 16.94 -27.12 -7.70
C GLY A 296 18.22 -26.84 -8.48
N PHE A 297 18.10 -26.20 -9.65
CA PHE A 297 19.25 -25.76 -10.46
C PHE A 297 20.11 -24.73 -9.72
N MET A 298 19.51 -23.72 -9.09
CA MET A 298 20.23 -22.71 -8.30
C MET A 298 21.00 -23.34 -7.13
N SER A 299 20.40 -24.32 -6.45
CA SER A 299 21.05 -25.07 -5.38
C SER A 299 22.23 -25.90 -5.89
N ALA A 300 22.09 -26.56 -7.05
CA ALA A 300 23.18 -27.30 -7.70
C ALA A 300 24.31 -26.38 -8.19
N ALA A 301 24.00 -25.14 -8.55
CA ALA A 301 24.97 -24.09 -8.89
C ALA A 301 25.62 -23.41 -7.65
N GLY A 302 25.33 -23.88 -6.43
CA GLY A 302 25.92 -23.39 -5.18
C GLY A 302 25.13 -22.29 -4.47
N LEU A 303 24.00 -21.81 -5.01
CA LEU A 303 23.10 -20.87 -4.34
C LEU A 303 22.05 -21.65 -3.53
N THR A 304 22.46 -22.14 -2.37
CA THR A 304 21.63 -23.03 -1.53
C THR A 304 20.42 -22.30 -0.93
N MET A 305 19.42 -23.09 -0.54
CA MET A 305 18.18 -22.62 0.10
C MET A 305 18.40 -21.94 1.47
N GLU A 306 19.60 -22.11 2.04
CA GLU A 306 20.02 -21.44 3.28
C GLU A 306 20.36 -19.96 3.08
N HIS A 307 20.62 -19.53 1.84
CA HIS A 307 20.96 -18.14 1.53
C HIS A 307 19.80 -17.19 1.90
N PRO A 308 20.03 -16.07 2.60
CA PRO A 308 18.95 -15.20 3.09
C PRO A 308 17.94 -14.76 2.02
N ILE A 309 18.41 -14.51 0.79
CA ILE A 309 17.58 -14.12 -0.37
C ILE A 309 16.51 -15.16 -0.75
N MET A 310 16.68 -16.42 -0.34
CA MET A 310 15.72 -17.52 -0.59
C MET A 310 14.67 -17.62 0.53
N LYS A 311 14.96 -17.05 1.71
CA LYS A 311 14.17 -17.20 2.95
C LYS A 311 13.32 -15.99 3.29
N THR A 312 13.75 -14.79 2.91
CA THR A 312 13.08 -13.53 3.23
C THR A 312 12.54 -12.85 1.97
N THR A 313 11.62 -11.92 2.15
CA THR A 313 11.20 -11.00 1.09
C THR A 313 11.04 -9.59 1.63
N GLU A 314 11.37 -8.59 0.80
CA GLU A 314 11.05 -7.20 1.12
C GLU A 314 9.54 -6.97 0.89
N PHE A 315 8.86 -6.39 1.87
CA PHE A 315 7.46 -6.03 1.81
C PHE A 315 7.23 -4.69 2.51
N TRP A 316 6.54 -3.79 1.83
CA TRP A 316 6.26 -2.44 2.32
C TRP A 316 4.75 -2.21 2.47
N THR A 317 4.37 -1.12 3.13
CA THR A 317 2.96 -0.75 3.41
C THR A 317 2.61 0.61 2.85
N SER A 318 1.32 0.81 2.57
CA SER A 318 0.80 2.03 1.95
C SER A 318 -0.68 2.29 2.20
N HIS A 319 -1.05 3.57 2.23
CA HIS A 319 -2.42 4.06 2.26
C HIS A 319 -2.57 5.41 1.56
N GLU A 320 -3.81 5.82 1.33
CA GLU A 320 -4.13 7.18 0.89
C GLU A 320 -3.84 8.16 2.02
N CYS A 321 -2.91 9.09 1.81
CA CYS A 321 -2.70 10.22 2.70
C CYS A 321 -3.97 11.08 2.63
N LEU A 322 -4.85 10.93 3.63
CA LEU A 322 -6.21 11.49 3.57
C LEU A 322 -6.57 12.21 4.86
N HIS A 323 -6.35 11.57 6.00
CA HIS A 323 -6.72 12.12 7.30
C HIS A 323 -5.55 12.94 7.86
N LEU A 324 -5.26 14.10 7.25
CA LEU A 324 -4.06 14.90 7.52
C LEU A 324 -3.68 15.11 9.00
N PRO A 325 -4.61 15.28 9.96
CA PRO A 325 -4.22 15.33 11.39
C PRO A 325 -3.54 14.05 11.90
N TYR A 326 -3.95 12.88 11.41
CA TYR A 326 -3.38 11.58 11.74
C TYR A 326 -1.98 11.41 11.13
N GLU A 327 -1.85 11.70 9.84
CA GLU A 327 -0.57 11.66 9.13
C GLU A 327 0.45 12.65 9.76
N GLN A 328 0.00 13.85 10.15
CA GLN A 328 0.80 14.81 10.91
C GLN A 328 1.28 14.22 12.24
N SER A 329 0.41 13.59 13.04
CA SER A 329 0.79 12.99 14.33
C SER A 329 1.81 11.83 14.23
N LEU A 330 1.89 11.19 13.05
CA LEU A 330 2.86 10.14 12.74
C LEU A 330 4.06 10.63 11.93
N THR A 331 4.12 11.93 11.61
CA THR A 331 5.26 12.53 10.91
C THR A 331 6.42 12.76 11.87
N ARG A 332 7.62 12.31 11.51
CA ARG A 332 8.84 12.37 12.35
C ARG A 332 10.02 12.95 11.58
N LEU A 333 10.85 13.72 12.27
CA LEU A 333 12.15 14.15 11.77
C LEU A 333 13.14 12.97 11.87
N ASP A 334 13.67 12.50 10.75
CA ASP A 334 14.67 11.45 10.72
C ASP A 334 16.04 12.00 11.14
N SER A 335 16.61 11.44 12.21
CA SER A 335 17.90 11.85 12.76
C SER A 335 19.08 11.59 11.82
N THR A 336 18.93 10.70 10.83
CA THR A 336 20.02 10.37 9.90
C THR A 336 20.09 11.26 8.66
N SER A 337 18.97 11.84 8.21
CA SER A 337 18.91 12.71 7.02
C SER A 337 18.47 14.16 7.30
N GLY A 338 17.91 14.45 8.47
CA GLY A 338 17.35 15.77 8.78
C GLY A 338 16.08 16.11 7.98
N LEU A 339 15.45 15.11 7.35
CA LEU A 339 14.21 15.25 6.60
C LEU A 339 13.03 14.69 7.40
N TYR A 340 11.84 15.24 7.18
CA TYR A 340 10.61 14.68 7.74
C TYR A 340 10.13 13.50 6.92
N TYR A 341 9.62 12.46 7.58
CA TYR A 341 8.92 11.34 6.97
C TYR A 341 7.57 11.18 7.66
N ASP A 342 6.52 10.94 6.89
CA ASP A 342 5.28 10.39 7.41
C ASP A 342 5.55 8.94 7.80
N CYS A 343 5.74 8.67 9.09
CA CYS A 343 6.08 7.34 9.58
C CYS A 343 4.85 6.47 9.84
N SER A 344 3.68 6.83 9.28
CA SER A 344 2.49 5.97 9.25
C SER A 344 2.63 4.80 8.27
N ALA A 345 3.28 5.01 7.11
CA ALA A 345 3.52 3.98 6.11
C ALA A 345 4.76 4.28 5.24
N HIS A 346 5.24 3.27 4.52
CA HIS A 346 6.43 3.39 3.67
C HIS A 346 6.18 4.26 2.42
N PHE A 347 5.00 4.14 1.84
CA PHE A 347 4.55 4.86 0.64
C PHE A 347 3.14 5.39 0.86
N VAL A 348 2.88 6.65 0.54
CA VAL A 348 1.54 7.26 0.66
C VAL A 348 1.14 7.94 -0.64
N TRP A 349 -0.16 8.04 -0.93
CA TRP A 349 -0.63 8.72 -2.16
C TRP A 349 -1.67 9.80 -1.92
N ALA A 350 -1.66 10.81 -2.80
CA ALA A 350 -2.78 11.75 -2.96
C ALA A 350 -3.88 11.10 -3.81
N GLY A 351 -5.11 11.08 -3.28
CA GLY A 351 -6.30 10.62 -3.99
C GLY A 351 -6.76 11.58 -5.09
N GLU A 352 -7.53 11.08 -6.05
CA GLU A 352 -8.09 11.87 -7.16
C GLU A 352 -8.95 13.06 -6.65
N ARG A 353 -9.50 12.95 -5.44
CA ARG A 353 -10.33 14.00 -4.80
C ARG A 353 -9.53 14.98 -3.92
N THR A 354 -8.24 14.76 -3.69
CA THR A 354 -7.40 15.53 -2.75
C THR A 354 -6.10 16.07 -3.37
N ARG A 355 -5.79 15.72 -4.63
CA ARG A 355 -4.57 16.13 -5.36
C ARG A 355 -4.58 17.56 -5.93
N GLN A 356 -5.32 18.52 -5.36
CA GLN A 356 -5.38 19.89 -5.90
C GLN A 356 -4.04 20.61 -5.69
N LEU A 357 -3.49 21.26 -6.73
CA LEU A 357 -2.17 21.91 -6.70
C LEU A 357 -1.93 22.82 -5.48
N GLY A 358 -2.91 23.62 -5.08
CA GLY A 358 -2.85 24.50 -3.89
C GLY A 358 -3.57 23.95 -2.66
N GLY A 359 -3.90 22.66 -2.64
CA GLY A 359 -4.64 21.98 -1.59
C GLY A 359 -3.76 21.49 -0.43
N ALA A 360 -4.39 21.24 0.72
CA ALA A 360 -3.68 20.83 1.93
C ALA A 360 -2.90 19.52 1.79
N HIS A 361 -3.45 18.52 1.09
CA HIS A 361 -2.77 17.24 0.91
C HIS A 361 -1.49 17.37 0.08
N VAL A 362 -1.50 18.18 -0.99
CA VAL A 362 -0.29 18.45 -1.79
C VAL A 362 0.74 19.22 -0.96
N GLU A 363 0.32 20.20 -0.15
CA GLU A 363 1.23 20.92 0.76
C GLU A 363 1.83 20.02 1.84
N PHE A 364 1.06 19.09 2.43
CA PHE A 364 1.59 18.11 3.37
C PHE A 364 2.64 17.20 2.70
N LEU A 365 2.28 16.61 1.55
CA LEU A 365 3.13 15.68 0.81
C LEU A 365 4.42 16.35 0.27
N ARG A 366 4.41 17.66 0.03
CA ARG A 366 5.55 18.45 -0.47
C ARG A 366 6.80 18.33 0.41
N GLY A 367 6.65 18.23 1.73
CA GLY A 367 7.78 18.26 2.67
C GLY A 367 8.11 16.96 3.40
N ILE A 368 7.30 15.90 3.23
CA ILE A 368 7.70 14.55 3.67
C ILE A 368 8.60 13.89 2.62
N ALA A 369 9.54 13.05 3.05
CA ALA A 369 10.56 12.42 2.21
C ALA A 369 10.23 10.97 1.78
N ASN A 370 9.04 10.46 2.11
CA ASN A 370 8.55 9.16 1.61
C ASN A 370 8.41 9.16 0.08
N PRO A 371 8.55 8.01 -0.61
CA PRO A 371 8.09 7.91 -1.99
C PRO A 371 6.56 8.09 -2.05
N LEU A 372 6.10 8.82 -3.06
CA LEU A 372 4.72 9.33 -3.16
C LEU A 372 3.97 8.76 -4.36
N GLY A 373 2.67 8.52 -4.18
CA GLY A 373 1.73 8.25 -5.26
C GLY A 373 0.84 9.44 -5.59
N ILE A 374 0.43 9.54 -6.86
CA ILE A 374 -0.60 10.49 -7.31
C ILE A 374 -1.62 9.70 -8.14
N LYS A 375 -2.87 9.63 -7.68
CA LYS A 375 -3.97 9.06 -8.48
C LYS A 375 -4.32 10.02 -9.61
N VAL A 376 -4.43 9.53 -10.84
CA VAL A 376 -4.80 10.37 -12.00
C VAL A 376 -5.92 9.73 -12.83
N SER A 377 -6.99 10.49 -13.05
CA SER A 377 -8.11 10.08 -13.91
C SER A 377 -7.92 10.49 -15.39
N ASP A 378 -8.88 10.08 -16.21
CA ASP A 378 -9.13 10.54 -17.58
C ASP A 378 -9.31 12.07 -17.71
N LYS A 379 -9.54 12.76 -16.58
CA LYS A 379 -9.73 14.21 -16.47
C LYS A 379 -8.46 14.98 -16.11
N MET A 380 -7.33 14.29 -15.87
CA MET A 380 -6.07 14.94 -15.55
C MET A 380 -5.59 15.81 -16.72
N ASN A 381 -5.29 17.08 -16.46
CA ASN A 381 -4.65 17.97 -17.42
C ASN A 381 -3.13 17.70 -17.44
N PRO A 382 -2.48 17.56 -18.61
CA PRO A 382 -1.03 17.30 -18.69
C PRO A 382 -0.15 18.36 -18.02
N ASP A 383 -0.49 19.65 -18.15
CA ASP A 383 0.26 20.76 -17.56
C ASP A 383 0.07 20.84 -16.04
N GLU A 384 -1.12 20.47 -15.55
CA GLU A 384 -1.41 20.33 -14.12
C GLU A 384 -0.58 19.19 -13.51
N LEU A 385 -0.49 18.06 -14.21
CA LEU A 385 0.34 16.92 -13.79
C LEU A 385 1.82 17.30 -13.71
N VAL A 386 2.36 17.97 -14.74
CA VAL A 386 3.77 18.42 -14.74
C VAL A 386 4.05 19.31 -13.53
N LYS A 387 3.21 20.32 -13.26
CA LYS A 387 3.35 21.21 -12.10
C LYS A 387 3.24 20.48 -10.77
N LEU A 388 2.35 19.48 -10.67
CA LEU A 388 2.21 18.69 -9.46
C LEU A 388 3.47 17.83 -9.19
N ILE A 389 4.13 17.34 -10.25
CA ILE A 389 5.41 16.64 -10.14
C ILE A 389 6.55 17.62 -9.78
N GLU A 390 6.57 18.85 -10.32
CA GLU A 390 7.55 19.89 -9.93
C GLU A 390 7.48 20.21 -8.44
N ILE A 391 6.27 20.36 -7.89
CA ILE A 391 6.04 20.64 -6.46
C ILE A 391 6.49 19.48 -5.58
N LEU A 392 6.20 18.23 -5.98
CA LEU A 392 6.40 17.05 -5.13
C LEU A 392 7.76 16.34 -5.34
N ASN A 393 8.48 16.66 -6.43
CA ASN A 393 9.79 16.13 -6.79
C ASN A 393 10.72 17.18 -7.43
N PRO A 394 11.04 18.29 -6.73
CA PRO A 394 11.83 19.38 -7.29
C PRO A 394 13.28 18.99 -7.64
N GLN A 395 13.80 17.89 -7.08
CA GLN A 395 15.12 17.33 -7.44
C GLN A 395 15.06 16.27 -8.57
N ASN A 396 13.88 16.01 -9.13
CA ASN A 396 13.64 15.00 -10.18
C ASN A 396 14.22 13.61 -9.85
N LYS A 397 14.14 13.20 -8.58
CA LYS A 397 14.66 11.91 -8.10
C LYS A 397 13.81 10.77 -8.66
N ALA A 398 14.45 9.79 -9.29
CA ALA A 398 13.77 8.58 -9.75
C ALA A 398 13.14 7.82 -8.56
N GLY A 399 11.91 7.36 -8.72
CA GLY A 399 11.18 6.62 -7.68
C GLY A 399 10.41 7.48 -6.66
N ARG A 400 10.71 8.78 -6.57
CA ARG A 400 10.02 9.73 -5.69
C ARG A 400 8.53 9.86 -6.02
N ILE A 401 8.17 9.86 -7.31
CA ILE A 401 6.78 9.99 -7.77
C ILE A 401 6.34 8.76 -8.55
N THR A 402 5.19 8.23 -8.16
CA THR A 402 4.46 7.17 -8.86
C THR A 402 3.12 7.71 -9.35
N ILE A 403 2.90 7.69 -10.66
CA ILE A 403 1.63 8.14 -11.28
C ILE A 403 0.70 6.94 -11.44
N ILE A 404 -0.38 6.94 -10.67
CA ILE A 404 -1.34 5.82 -10.54
C ILE A 404 -2.57 6.13 -11.40
N THR A 405 -2.56 5.61 -12.62
CA THR A 405 -3.54 5.89 -13.69
C THR A 405 -4.83 5.07 -13.53
N ARG A 406 -6.00 5.72 -13.50
CA ARG A 406 -7.33 5.07 -13.45
C ARG A 406 -8.29 5.73 -14.44
N MET A 407 -8.47 5.17 -15.62
CA MET A 407 -9.15 5.84 -16.74
C MET A 407 -10.28 5.02 -17.36
N GLY A 408 -10.25 3.68 -17.23
CA GLY A 408 -10.98 2.79 -18.12
C GLY A 408 -10.24 2.58 -19.44
N ALA A 409 -10.39 1.41 -20.06
CA ALA A 409 -9.55 0.95 -21.16
C ALA A 409 -9.56 1.83 -22.44
N GLU A 410 -10.68 2.49 -22.73
CA GLU A 410 -10.82 3.38 -23.89
C GLU A 410 -10.11 4.72 -23.65
N ASN A 411 -10.45 5.38 -22.53
CA ASN A 411 -9.80 6.63 -22.12
C ASN A 411 -8.30 6.45 -21.92
N MET A 412 -7.84 5.29 -21.41
CA MET A 412 -6.42 4.98 -21.27
C MET A 412 -5.67 5.15 -22.60
N ARG A 413 -6.22 4.61 -23.70
CA ARG A 413 -5.62 4.73 -25.05
C ARG A 413 -5.61 6.15 -25.60
N VAL A 414 -6.55 7.01 -25.18
CA VAL A 414 -6.71 8.38 -25.68
C VAL A 414 -5.97 9.42 -24.83
N LYS A 415 -5.95 9.23 -23.50
CA LYS A 415 -5.52 10.25 -22.53
C LYS A 415 -4.09 10.02 -22.04
N LEU A 416 -3.71 8.79 -21.71
CA LEU A 416 -2.38 8.48 -21.17
C LEU A 416 -1.22 8.90 -22.10
N PRO A 417 -1.28 8.76 -23.44
CA PRO A 417 -0.21 9.24 -24.32
C PRO A 417 0.15 10.72 -24.10
N ASN A 418 -0.85 11.57 -23.87
CA ASN A 418 -0.64 13.01 -23.68
C ASN A 418 0.04 13.31 -22.34
N LEU A 419 -0.32 12.57 -21.27
CA LEU A 419 0.35 12.69 -19.97
C LEU A 419 1.82 12.22 -20.06
N ILE A 420 2.08 11.08 -20.70
CA ILE A 420 3.43 10.55 -20.88
C ILE A 420 4.31 11.54 -21.66
N ARG A 421 3.78 12.14 -22.73
CA ARG A 421 4.50 13.13 -23.55
C ARG A 421 4.79 14.42 -22.79
N ALA A 422 3.85 14.93 -22.00
CA ALA A 422 4.06 16.14 -21.19
C ALA A 422 5.13 15.94 -20.10
N VAL A 423 5.02 14.86 -19.32
CA VAL A 423 6.01 14.51 -18.28
C VAL A 423 7.40 14.30 -18.89
N ARG A 424 7.49 13.63 -20.05
CA ARG A 424 8.75 13.47 -20.80
C ARG A 424 9.29 14.79 -21.34
N GLY A 425 8.43 15.66 -21.86
CA GLY A 425 8.80 16.99 -22.35
C GLY A 425 9.35 17.91 -21.26
N ALA A 426 8.84 17.75 -20.03
CA ALA A 426 9.37 18.39 -18.83
C ALA A 426 10.64 17.73 -18.27
N GLY A 427 11.14 16.65 -18.88
CA GLY A 427 12.32 15.91 -18.42
C GLY A 427 12.12 15.13 -17.11
N GLN A 428 10.87 14.94 -16.68
CA GLN A 428 10.53 14.38 -15.37
C GLN A 428 10.57 12.86 -15.35
N ILE A 429 11.11 12.29 -14.26
CA ILE A 429 11.20 10.84 -14.03
C ILE A 429 10.12 10.41 -13.04
N VAL A 430 9.22 9.54 -13.47
CA VAL A 430 8.12 8.99 -12.65
C VAL A 430 7.92 7.50 -12.91
N THR A 431 7.41 6.78 -11.91
CA THR A 431 6.98 5.39 -12.05
C THR A 431 5.53 5.36 -12.51
N TRP A 432 5.26 4.87 -13.73
CA TRP A 432 3.89 4.74 -14.23
C TRP A 432 3.24 3.46 -13.71
N VAL A 433 2.01 3.56 -13.20
CA VAL A 433 1.28 2.45 -12.59
C VAL A 433 -0.16 2.45 -13.07
N SER A 434 -0.72 1.26 -13.34
CA SER A 434 -2.14 1.10 -13.65
C SER A 434 -2.96 0.74 -12.41
N ASP A 435 -4.01 1.52 -12.16
CA ASP A 435 -5.12 1.20 -11.25
C ASP A 435 -6.35 0.87 -12.10
N PRO A 436 -6.46 -0.38 -12.58
CA PRO A 436 -7.56 -0.83 -13.42
C PRO A 436 -8.87 -1.05 -12.62
N MET A 437 -8.88 -0.72 -11.32
CA MET A 437 -9.98 -1.00 -10.42
C MET A 437 -10.95 0.18 -10.36
N HIS A 438 -10.43 1.35 -9.95
CA HIS A 438 -11.25 2.53 -9.73
C HIS A 438 -11.80 3.12 -11.03
N GLY A 439 -11.21 2.79 -12.19
CA GLY A 439 -11.71 3.14 -13.52
C GLY A 439 -13.07 2.51 -13.85
N ASN A 440 -13.32 1.29 -13.37
CA ASN A 440 -14.30 0.36 -13.96
C ASN A 440 -15.45 -0.05 -13.00
N THR A 441 -15.72 0.74 -11.96
CA THR A 441 -16.83 0.46 -11.03
C THR A 441 -18.19 0.78 -11.67
N ILE A 442 -19.10 -0.20 -11.67
CA ILE A 442 -20.50 -0.08 -12.09
C ILE A 442 -21.45 -0.41 -10.91
N LYS A 443 -22.75 -0.17 -11.10
CA LYS A 443 -23.81 -0.59 -10.18
C LYS A 443 -24.58 -1.77 -10.79
N ALA A 444 -24.67 -2.88 -10.06
CA ALA A 444 -25.42 -4.07 -10.44
C ALA A 444 -26.94 -3.86 -10.30
N PRO A 445 -27.79 -4.70 -10.94
CA PRO A 445 -29.24 -4.62 -10.80
C PRO A 445 -29.74 -4.72 -9.34
N CYS A 446 -29.07 -5.52 -8.51
CA CYS A 446 -29.33 -5.64 -7.07
C CYS A 446 -28.89 -4.42 -6.23
N GLY A 447 -28.36 -3.37 -6.87
CA GLY A 447 -27.95 -2.12 -6.24
C GLY A 447 -26.53 -2.11 -5.65
N LEU A 448 -25.88 -3.27 -5.52
CA LEU A 448 -24.47 -3.37 -5.13
C LEU A 448 -23.56 -2.76 -6.19
N LYS A 449 -22.39 -2.26 -5.78
CA LYS A 449 -21.32 -1.95 -6.73
C LYS A 449 -20.70 -3.26 -7.20
N THR A 450 -20.18 -3.28 -8.42
CA THR A 450 -19.27 -4.33 -8.88
C THR A 450 -18.30 -3.76 -9.91
N ARG A 451 -17.30 -4.53 -10.33
CA ARG A 451 -16.35 -4.19 -11.39
C ARG A 451 -16.26 -5.40 -12.34
N PRO A 452 -16.50 -5.24 -13.66
CA PRO A 452 -16.32 -6.34 -14.60
C PRO A 452 -14.84 -6.66 -14.75
N PHE A 453 -14.46 -7.92 -14.50
CA PHE A 453 -13.07 -8.37 -14.63
C PHE A 453 -12.52 -8.13 -16.05
N ASP A 454 -13.36 -8.24 -17.08
CA ASP A 454 -12.98 -7.92 -18.46
C ASP A 454 -12.57 -6.47 -18.66
N SER A 455 -13.23 -5.52 -18.00
CA SER A 455 -12.86 -4.09 -18.06
C SER A 455 -11.53 -3.84 -17.35
N ILE A 456 -11.33 -4.47 -16.19
CA ILE A 456 -10.06 -4.44 -15.43
C ILE A 456 -8.92 -4.96 -16.32
N ARG A 457 -9.12 -6.14 -16.93
CA ARG A 457 -8.18 -6.77 -17.87
C ARG A 457 -7.93 -5.90 -19.11
N ALA A 458 -8.95 -5.28 -19.67
CA ALA A 458 -8.84 -4.42 -20.84
C ALA A 458 -8.05 -3.14 -20.55
N GLU A 459 -8.17 -2.57 -19.35
CA GLU A 459 -7.40 -1.39 -18.93
C GLU A 459 -5.92 -1.71 -18.69
N VAL A 460 -5.61 -2.84 -18.05
CA VAL A 460 -4.21 -3.31 -17.94
C VAL A 460 -3.60 -3.54 -19.33
N ARG A 461 -4.35 -4.15 -20.26
CA ARG A 461 -3.88 -4.31 -21.66
C ARG A 461 -3.63 -2.94 -22.31
N ALA A 462 -4.57 -2.01 -22.20
CA ALA A 462 -4.46 -0.65 -22.74
C ALA A 462 -3.24 0.11 -22.20
N PHE A 463 -2.97 0.00 -20.90
CA PHE A 463 -1.81 0.60 -20.25
C PHE A 463 -0.48 0.10 -20.84
N PHE A 464 -0.34 -1.22 -21.00
CA PHE A 464 0.83 -1.80 -21.67
C PHE A 464 0.91 -1.42 -23.16
N ASP A 465 -0.22 -1.39 -23.89
CA ASP A 465 -0.29 -0.98 -25.30
C ASP A 465 0.24 0.45 -25.49
N VAL A 466 -0.21 1.38 -24.65
CA VAL A 466 0.22 2.79 -24.68
C VAL A 466 1.69 2.93 -24.32
N HIS A 467 2.18 2.23 -23.29
CA HIS A 467 3.61 2.29 -22.94
C HIS A 467 4.52 1.70 -24.03
N GLU A 468 4.06 0.66 -24.75
CA GLU A 468 4.73 0.08 -25.93
C GLU A 468 4.75 1.10 -27.09
N GLN A 469 3.61 1.74 -27.40
CA GLN A 469 3.51 2.79 -28.43
C GLN A 469 4.36 4.04 -28.13
N GLU A 470 4.35 4.52 -26.89
CA GLU A 470 5.05 5.74 -26.49
C GLU A 470 6.55 5.50 -26.22
N GLY A 471 7.04 4.25 -26.24
CA GLY A 471 8.44 3.94 -25.89
C GLY A 471 8.79 4.24 -24.43
N SER A 472 7.84 4.00 -23.50
CA SER A 472 8.00 4.27 -22.06
C SER A 472 7.79 3.02 -21.22
N ASN A 473 8.02 3.10 -19.91
CA ASN A 473 8.03 1.93 -19.00
C ASN A 473 6.69 1.75 -18.28
N PRO A 474 5.99 0.61 -18.45
CA PRO A 474 4.86 0.23 -17.61
C PRO A 474 5.41 -0.27 -16.26
N GLY A 475 5.54 0.63 -15.29
CA GLY A 475 6.27 0.41 -14.04
C GLY A 475 5.55 -0.41 -12.98
N GLY A 476 4.23 -0.64 -13.08
CA GLY A 476 3.51 -1.49 -12.12
C GLY A 476 1.98 -1.52 -12.22
N VAL A 477 1.36 -2.18 -11.25
CA VAL A 477 -0.10 -2.20 -11.01
C VAL A 477 -0.45 -1.90 -9.55
N HIS A 478 -1.64 -1.32 -9.37
CA HIS A 478 -2.23 -0.95 -8.09
C HIS A 478 -3.65 -1.54 -8.00
N LEU A 479 -3.85 -2.54 -7.13
CA LEU A 479 -5.04 -3.38 -7.12
C LEU A 479 -5.76 -3.35 -5.77
N GLU A 480 -7.09 -3.45 -5.80
CA GLU A 480 -7.92 -3.73 -4.62
C GLU A 480 -8.31 -5.21 -4.68
N MET A 481 -7.84 -5.99 -3.71
CA MET A 481 -7.80 -7.45 -3.77
C MET A 481 -7.75 -8.06 -2.38
N THR A 482 -8.21 -9.30 -2.23
CA THR A 482 -8.21 -10.02 -0.95
C THR A 482 -7.88 -11.51 -1.16
N GLY A 483 -7.24 -12.12 -0.15
CA GLY A 483 -7.08 -13.57 -0.08
C GLY A 483 -8.36 -14.32 0.30
N GLN A 484 -9.42 -13.61 0.69
CA GLN A 484 -10.74 -14.19 0.95
C GLN A 484 -11.42 -14.67 -0.35
N ASN A 485 -12.21 -15.74 -0.25
CA ASN A 485 -13.03 -16.25 -1.36
C ASN A 485 -14.35 -15.47 -1.49
N VAL A 486 -14.25 -14.24 -2.02
CA VAL A 486 -15.35 -13.25 -2.16
C VAL A 486 -15.99 -13.22 -3.55
N THR A 487 -17.22 -12.71 -3.62
CA THR A 487 -18.02 -12.51 -4.83
C THR A 487 -18.26 -11.01 -5.07
N GLU A 488 -17.19 -10.23 -5.20
CA GLU A 488 -17.26 -8.76 -5.27
C GLU A 488 -17.16 -8.21 -6.71
N CYS A 489 -16.20 -8.70 -7.50
CA CYS A 489 -16.08 -8.39 -8.94
C CYS A 489 -16.74 -9.48 -9.79
N ILE A 490 -17.59 -9.10 -10.76
CA ILE A 490 -18.16 -10.05 -11.73
C ILE A 490 -17.14 -10.48 -12.80
N GLY A 491 -17.35 -11.65 -13.39
CA GLY A 491 -16.47 -12.24 -14.39
C GLY A 491 -15.30 -13.02 -13.77
N GLY A 492 -14.22 -13.15 -14.53
CA GLY A 492 -13.09 -14.05 -14.25
C GLY A 492 -13.24 -15.39 -14.98
N GLY A 493 -12.14 -15.88 -15.55
CA GLY A 493 -12.07 -17.05 -16.42
C GLY A 493 -11.81 -18.37 -15.71
N GLY A 494 -12.23 -18.51 -14.45
CA GLY A 494 -12.08 -19.76 -13.69
C GLY A 494 -13.30 -20.67 -13.75
N SER A 495 -13.26 -21.78 -13.01
CA SER A 495 -14.36 -22.77 -12.91
C SER A 495 -15.66 -22.22 -12.30
N ARG A 496 -15.67 -20.96 -11.84
CA ARG A 496 -16.83 -20.30 -11.23
C ARG A 496 -16.81 -18.80 -11.56
N THR A 497 -17.20 -18.45 -12.78
CA THR A 497 -17.41 -17.07 -13.21
C THR A 497 -18.45 -16.40 -12.29
N VAL A 498 -18.09 -15.28 -11.67
CA VAL A 498 -18.99 -14.55 -10.75
C VAL A 498 -20.03 -13.78 -11.55
N THR A 499 -21.30 -14.07 -11.35
CA THR A 499 -22.44 -13.35 -11.97
C THR A 499 -22.96 -12.22 -11.07
N PHE A 500 -23.96 -11.46 -11.54
CA PHE A 500 -24.64 -10.47 -10.69
C PHE A 500 -25.40 -11.12 -9.51
N ASP A 501 -25.92 -12.33 -9.69
CA ASP A 501 -26.70 -13.04 -8.67
C ASP A 501 -25.78 -13.64 -7.58
N ASP A 502 -24.56 -14.02 -7.96
CA ASP A 502 -23.54 -14.47 -7.01
C ASP A 502 -23.09 -13.36 -6.05
N LEU A 503 -23.24 -12.08 -6.41
CA LEU A 503 -22.69 -10.95 -5.62
C LEU A 503 -23.12 -11.03 -4.15
N SER A 504 -24.42 -11.23 -3.90
CA SER A 504 -24.99 -11.32 -2.54
C SER A 504 -24.50 -12.52 -1.71
N SER A 505 -23.77 -13.48 -2.30
CA SER A 505 -23.28 -14.65 -1.56
C SER A 505 -22.19 -14.29 -0.54
N ARG A 506 -21.20 -13.49 -0.95
CA ARG A 506 -19.99 -13.15 -0.17
C ARG A 506 -19.44 -11.76 -0.53
N TYR A 507 -20.32 -10.75 -0.44
CA TYR A 507 -19.94 -9.34 -0.56
C TYR A 507 -19.57 -8.80 0.83
N HIS A 508 -18.28 -8.66 1.12
CA HIS A 508 -17.81 -8.29 2.48
C HIS A 508 -17.28 -6.85 2.55
N THR A 509 -16.85 -6.26 1.44
CA THR A 509 -16.45 -4.85 1.37
C THR A 509 -17.59 -3.87 1.64
N HIS A 510 -17.36 -2.90 2.53
CA HIS A 510 -18.24 -1.75 2.75
C HIS A 510 -17.95 -0.56 1.81
N CYS A 511 -16.91 -0.64 0.95
CA CYS A 511 -16.45 0.48 0.14
C CYS A 511 -16.58 0.22 -1.38
N ASP A 512 -15.56 -0.37 -2.00
CA ASP A 512 -15.55 -0.78 -3.41
C ASP A 512 -15.16 -2.26 -3.56
N PRO A 513 -15.53 -2.92 -4.68
CA PRO A 513 -15.39 -4.37 -4.89
C PRO A 513 -13.95 -4.82 -5.13
N ARG A 514 -13.45 -5.80 -4.36
CA ARG A 514 -12.09 -6.35 -4.48
C ARG A 514 -12.04 -7.51 -5.50
N LEU A 515 -10.88 -7.74 -6.09
CA LEU A 515 -10.59 -9.02 -6.76
C LEU A 515 -10.47 -10.12 -5.70
N ASN A 516 -11.06 -11.28 -5.94
CA ASN A 516 -10.73 -12.48 -5.18
C ASN A 516 -9.38 -13.07 -5.65
N ALA A 517 -8.86 -14.08 -4.96
CA ALA A 517 -7.54 -14.62 -5.28
C ALA A 517 -7.46 -15.22 -6.70
N SER A 518 -8.50 -15.91 -7.19
CA SER A 518 -8.53 -16.48 -8.55
C SER A 518 -8.44 -15.41 -9.63
N GLN A 519 -9.23 -14.33 -9.50
CA GLN A 519 -9.19 -13.19 -10.42
C GLN A 519 -7.85 -12.43 -10.33
N SER A 520 -7.31 -12.27 -9.12
CA SER A 520 -6.00 -11.64 -8.89
C SER A 520 -4.87 -12.43 -9.57
N LEU A 521 -4.91 -13.76 -9.45
CA LEU A 521 -3.96 -14.69 -10.05
C LEU A 521 -4.06 -14.72 -11.59
N GLU A 522 -5.27 -14.73 -12.15
CA GLU A 522 -5.49 -14.58 -13.60
C GLU A 522 -4.84 -13.30 -14.14
N LEU A 523 -5.05 -12.17 -13.42
CA LEU A 523 -4.48 -10.89 -13.80
C LEU A 523 -2.94 -10.88 -13.73
N ALA A 524 -2.35 -11.55 -12.72
CA ALA A 524 -0.89 -11.72 -12.64
C ALA A 524 -0.32 -12.46 -13.83
N PHE A 525 -0.95 -13.55 -14.29
CA PHE A 525 -0.52 -14.27 -15.49
C PHE A 525 -0.59 -13.40 -16.75
N ILE A 526 -1.66 -12.63 -16.93
CA ILE A 526 -1.84 -11.71 -18.07
C ILE A 526 -0.75 -10.63 -18.08
N ILE A 527 -0.40 -10.06 -16.91
CA ILE A 527 0.69 -9.07 -16.79
C ILE A 527 2.04 -9.73 -17.08
N ALA A 528 2.30 -10.91 -16.52
CA ALA A 528 3.54 -11.65 -16.72
C ALA A 528 3.79 -11.99 -18.20
N GLU A 529 2.74 -12.33 -18.96
CA GLU A 529 2.81 -12.49 -20.42
C GLU A 529 3.21 -11.21 -21.16
N ARG A 530 2.67 -10.04 -20.76
CA ARG A 530 3.04 -8.74 -21.34
C ARG A 530 4.49 -8.37 -21.04
N LEU A 531 4.95 -8.57 -19.80
CA LEU A 531 6.34 -8.35 -19.39
C LEU A 531 7.30 -9.24 -20.20
N ARG A 532 6.99 -10.54 -20.33
CA ARG A 532 7.74 -11.49 -21.15
C ARG A 532 7.83 -11.07 -22.62
N LYS A 533 6.70 -10.64 -23.21
CA LYS A 533 6.64 -10.16 -24.60
C LYS A 533 7.55 -8.95 -24.78
N ARG A 534 7.47 -7.95 -23.89
CA ARG A 534 8.31 -6.74 -23.93
C ARG A 534 9.80 -7.09 -23.87
N ARG A 535 10.21 -7.91 -22.89
CA ARG A 535 11.61 -8.32 -22.72
C ARG A 535 12.16 -9.03 -23.97
N ASN A 536 11.41 -9.98 -24.53
CA ASN A 536 11.79 -10.68 -25.76
C ASN A 536 11.81 -9.74 -26.99
N GLY A 537 10.92 -8.74 -27.03
CA GLY A 537 10.89 -7.71 -28.07
C GLY A 537 12.11 -6.79 -28.04
N SER A 538 12.60 -6.43 -26.85
CA SER A 538 13.84 -5.64 -26.68
C SER A 538 15.14 -6.43 -26.90
N THR A 539 15.07 -7.72 -27.22
CA THR A 539 16.22 -8.57 -27.54
C THR A 539 16.36 -8.81 -29.06
N ARG A 540 15.55 -8.11 -29.88
CA ARG A 540 15.59 -8.09 -31.34
C ARG A 540 15.78 -6.66 -31.84
#